data_AF-A0A2N3I5T8-F1
#
_entry.id   AF-A0A2N3I5T8-F1
#
_cell.length_a   1.000
_cell.length_b   1.000
_cell.length_c   1.000
_cell.angle_alpha   90.00
_cell.angle_beta   90.00
_cell.angle_gamma   90.00
#
_symmetry.space_group_name_H-M   'P 1'
#
loop_
_entity.id
_entity.type
_entity.pdbx_description
1 polymer ?
#
loop_
_entity_poly.entity_id
_entity_poly.type
_entity_poly.pdbx_seq_one_letter_code
_entity_poly.pdbx_strand_id
1 'polypeptide(L)'
;MNNLSDMKNDHPFKVPEDYFANLSDRIQDKIAIEEKPNKRLIQVLKPYFWMAASVIGIVFIAKIVLTNSVPSEYKIQQLSQKENTIIDTQNTNTSLDELNWFPDETSEATSDEIIEYLSDFDIDSELLLANL
;
A
#
# COMPACT_ATOMS: atom_id res chain seq x y z
N MET A 1 8.28 -32.55 -43.32
CA MET A 1 7.76 -32.75 -41.95
C MET A 1 8.75 -33.60 -41.19
N ASN A 2 9.28 -33.12 -40.06
CA ASN A 2 10.15 -33.94 -39.21
C ASN A 2 9.23 -34.80 -38.32
N ASN A 3 9.39 -36.12 -38.39
CA ASN A 3 8.54 -37.06 -37.65
C ASN A 3 9.01 -37.18 -36.19
N LEU A 4 8.07 -37.04 -35.24
CA LEU A 4 8.29 -37.20 -33.80
C LEU A 4 8.76 -38.61 -33.41
N SER A 5 8.73 -39.58 -34.33
CA SER A 5 9.17 -40.96 -34.14
C SER A 5 10.68 -41.14 -34.01
N ASP A 6 11.48 -40.14 -34.44
CA ASP A 6 12.96 -40.20 -34.35
C ASP A 6 13.53 -39.55 -33.07
N MET A 7 12.70 -38.98 -32.20
CA MET A 7 13.09 -38.63 -30.82
C MET A 7 13.15 -39.93 -30.00
N LYS A 8 14.23 -40.70 -30.23
CA LYS A 8 14.73 -41.72 -29.32
C LYS A 8 14.51 -41.24 -27.87
N ASN A 9 13.97 -42.17 -27.08
CA ASN A 9 13.77 -42.26 -25.62
C ASN A 9 14.74 -41.56 -24.65
N ASP A 10 15.38 -40.47 -25.04
CA ASP A 10 16.28 -39.68 -24.24
C ASP A 10 15.43 -38.69 -23.48
N HIS A 11 15.08 -39.04 -22.24
CA HIS A 11 14.15 -38.31 -21.39
C HIS A 11 14.58 -36.84 -21.26
N PRO A 12 13.99 -35.91 -22.04
CA PRO A 12 14.52 -34.54 -22.14
C PRO A 12 14.12 -33.70 -20.92
N PHE A 13 13.29 -34.25 -20.05
CA PHE A 13 12.78 -33.66 -18.83
C PHE A 13 13.32 -34.35 -17.58
N LYS A 14 14.58 -34.80 -17.61
CA LYS A 14 15.22 -35.38 -16.43
C LYS A 14 15.70 -34.25 -15.51
N VAL A 15 15.26 -34.30 -14.25
CA VAL A 15 15.77 -33.39 -13.21
C VAL A 15 17.22 -33.75 -12.85
N PRO A 16 18.03 -32.78 -12.41
CA PRO A 16 19.34 -33.08 -11.85
C PRO A 16 19.24 -34.06 -10.67
N GLU A 17 20.25 -34.92 -10.55
CA GLU A 17 20.39 -35.80 -9.39
C GLU A 17 20.41 -34.94 -8.10
N ASP A 18 19.76 -35.44 -7.04
CA ASP A 18 19.65 -34.78 -5.73
C ASP A 18 18.97 -33.38 -5.72
N TYR A 19 18.29 -32.98 -6.81
CA TYR A 19 17.57 -31.69 -6.87
C TYR A 19 16.55 -31.56 -5.73
N PHE A 20 15.68 -32.56 -5.58
CA PHE A 20 14.64 -32.56 -4.55
C PHE A 20 15.19 -32.83 -3.15
N ALA A 21 16.32 -33.56 -3.05
CA ALA A 21 16.98 -33.81 -1.76
C ALA A 21 17.48 -32.52 -1.11
N ASN A 22 18.06 -31.60 -1.90
CA ASN A 22 18.59 -30.32 -1.40
C ASN A 22 17.58 -29.16 -1.51
N LEU A 23 16.39 -29.38 -2.06
CA LEU A 23 15.42 -28.31 -2.30
C LEU A 23 14.92 -27.69 -0.98
N SER A 24 14.66 -28.52 0.03
CA SER A 24 14.23 -28.07 1.35
C SER A 24 15.25 -27.13 1.96
N ASP A 25 16.52 -27.53 1.99
CA ASP A 25 17.62 -26.74 2.55
C ASP A 25 17.78 -25.42 1.81
N ARG A 26 17.71 -25.43 0.47
CA ARG A 26 17.78 -24.22 -0.36
C ARG A 26 16.63 -23.24 -0.09
N ILE A 27 15.42 -23.75 0.15
CA ILE A 27 14.26 -22.92 0.49
C ILE A 27 14.46 -22.32 1.89
N GLN A 28 14.83 -23.13 2.87
CA GLN A 28 15.10 -22.68 4.24
C GLN A 28 16.22 -21.62 4.28
N ASP A 29 17.30 -21.83 3.55
CA ASP A 29 18.41 -20.86 3.44
C ASP A 29 17.94 -19.53 2.86
N LYS A 30 17.11 -19.55 1.81
CA LYS A 30 16.55 -18.33 1.21
C LYS A 30 15.67 -17.58 2.20
N ILE A 31 14.77 -18.29 2.90
CA ILE A 31 13.90 -17.69 3.92
C ILE A 31 14.75 -17.10 5.06
N ALA A 32 15.77 -17.82 5.54
CA ALA A 32 16.65 -17.35 6.61
C ALA A 32 17.51 -16.13 6.22
N ILE A 33 17.78 -15.93 4.92
CA ILE A 33 18.45 -14.73 4.40
C ILE A 33 17.48 -13.56 4.34
N GLU A 34 16.23 -13.79 3.92
CA GLU A 34 15.18 -12.78 3.81
C GLU A 34 14.63 -12.34 5.18
N GLU A 35 14.53 -13.24 6.16
CA GLU A 35 14.09 -12.95 7.52
C GLU A 35 15.11 -12.19 8.36
N LYS A 36 16.37 -12.05 7.91
CA LYS A 36 17.35 -11.22 8.63
C LYS A 36 16.85 -9.78 8.61
N PRO A 37 16.41 -9.22 9.76
CA PRO A 37 15.87 -7.88 9.78
C PRO A 37 16.92 -6.96 9.20
N ASN A 38 16.55 -6.22 8.17
CA ASN A 38 17.37 -5.23 7.48
C ASN A 38 17.87 -4.20 8.50
N LYS A 39 18.99 -4.52 9.15
CA LYS A 39 19.64 -3.74 10.22
C LYS A 39 19.93 -2.31 9.77
N ARG A 40 19.95 -2.05 8.46
CA ARG A 40 20.10 -0.73 7.84
C ARG A 40 19.04 0.28 8.28
N LEU A 41 17.76 -0.10 8.37
CA LEU A 41 16.69 0.84 8.76
C LEU A 41 16.77 1.23 10.25
N ILE A 42 17.13 0.27 11.12
CA ILE A 42 17.27 0.52 12.55
C ILE A 42 18.56 1.31 12.85
N GLN A 43 19.60 1.15 12.03
CA GLN A 43 20.86 1.87 12.21
C GLN A 43 20.78 3.36 11.82
N VAL A 44 19.94 3.73 10.85
CA VAL A 44 19.76 5.15 10.46
C VAL A 44 18.90 5.94 11.44
N LEU A 45 18.07 5.29 12.25
CA LEU A 45 17.21 5.96 13.24
C LEU A 45 17.91 6.25 14.58
N LYS A 46 19.07 5.63 14.85
CA LYS A 46 19.85 5.82 16.08
C LYS A 46 20.18 7.28 16.42
N PRO A 47 20.61 8.15 15.48
CA PRO A 47 20.87 9.55 15.80
C PRO A 47 19.59 10.40 15.96
N TYR A 48 18.53 10.09 15.21
CA TYR A 48 17.28 10.87 15.27
C TYR A 48 16.51 10.69 16.58
N PHE A 49 16.73 9.58 17.29
CA PHE A 49 16.09 9.34 18.58
C PHE A 49 16.44 10.40 19.63
N TRP A 50 17.70 10.88 19.62
CA TRP A 50 18.15 11.95 20.52
C TRP A 50 17.52 13.30 20.17
N MET A 51 17.37 13.58 18.88
CA MET A 51 16.72 14.81 18.40
C MET A 51 15.23 14.84 18.80
N ALA A 52 14.50 13.73 18.58
CA ALA A 52 13.10 13.61 18.97
C ALA A 52 12.90 13.75 20.49
N ALA A 53 13.76 13.10 21.28
CA ALA A 53 13.73 13.23 22.74
C ALA A 53 13.93 14.69 23.21
N SER A 54 14.78 15.45 22.53
CA SER A 54 14.99 16.87 22.84
C SER A 54 13.72 17.70 22.61
N VAL A 55 13.02 17.50 21.49
CA VAL A 55 11.79 18.23 21.17
C VAL A 55 10.69 17.89 22.17
N ILE A 56 10.50 16.60 22.47
CA ILE A 56 9.52 16.13 23.46
C ILE A 56 9.84 16.68 24.85
N GLY A 57 11.12 16.72 25.23
CA GLY A 57 11.58 17.28 26.50
C GLY A 57 11.23 18.75 26.65
N ILE A 58 11.45 19.57 25.62
CA ILE A 58 11.08 21.00 25.64
C ILE A 58 9.57 21.17 25.81
N VAL A 59 8.76 20.38 25.09
CA VAL A 59 7.29 20.42 25.21
C VAL A 59 6.84 19.99 26.61
N PHE A 60 7.45 18.95 27.18
CA PHE A 60 7.14 18.47 28.52
C PHE A 60 7.48 19.50 29.60
N ILE A 61 8.63 20.17 29.48
CA ILE A 61 9.04 21.25 30.38
C ILE A 61 8.09 22.46 30.22
N ALA A 62 7.73 22.84 29.00
CA ALA A 62 6.74 23.89 28.79
C ALA A 62 5.39 23.53 29.42
N LYS A 63 4.90 22.30 29.22
CA LYS A 63 3.66 21.79 29.83
C LYS A 63 3.71 21.83 31.35
N ILE A 64 4.85 21.45 31.97
CA ILE A 64 4.96 21.44 33.43
C ILE A 64 4.94 22.86 34.00
N VAL A 65 5.62 23.81 33.36
CA VAL A 65 5.62 25.22 33.77
C VAL A 65 4.24 25.86 33.56
N LEU A 66 3.63 25.67 32.39
CA LEU A 66 2.28 26.18 32.09
C LEU A 66 1.23 25.62 33.06
N THR A 67 1.36 24.38 33.52
CA THR A 67 0.38 23.79 34.45
C THR A 67 0.53 24.32 35.88
N ASN A 68 1.76 24.63 36.32
CA ASN A 68 2.01 25.03 37.71
C ASN A 68 1.90 26.54 37.97
N SER A 69 2.23 27.39 37.00
CA SER A 69 2.45 28.83 37.26
C SER A 69 1.32 29.75 36.81
N VAL A 70 0.26 29.19 36.26
CA VAL A 70 -0.62 29.93 35.37
C VAL A 70 -2.04 29.65 35.96
N PRO A 71 -2.82 30.65 36.42
CA PRO A 71 -4.19 30.48 36.99
C PRO A 71 -5.23 29.94 35.99
N SER A 72 -6.10 29.00 36.34
CA SER A 72 -7.00 28.24 35.42
C SER A 72 -7.92 29.02 34.43
N GLU A 73 -7.90 30.34 34.42
CA GLU A 73 -8.72 31.26 33.62
C GLU A 73 -8.24 31.52 32.17
N TYR A 74 -6.97 31.25 31.81
CA TYR A 74 -6.52 31.28 30.40
C TYR A 74 -6.40 29.86 29.79
N LYS A 75 -6.89 28.81 30.47
CA LYS A 75 -6.84 27.43 29.97
C LYS A 75 -7.59 27.37 28.63
N ILE A 76 -6.85 27.18 27.53
CA ILE A 76 -7.40 27.12 26.17
C ILE A 76 -8.54 26.08 26.18
N GLN A 77 -9.75 26.55 25.88
CA GLN A 77 -10.93 25.71 25.79
C GLN A 77 -10.64 24.64 24.74
N GLN A 78 -10.69 23.37 25.15
CA GLN A 78 -10.49 22.25 24.24
C GLN A 78 -11.51 22.40 23.11
N LEU A 79 -11.04 22.77 21.91
CA LEU A 79 -11.87 22.74 20.71
C LEU A 79 -12.17 21.26 20.47
N SER A 80 -13.33 20.82 20.96
CA SER A 80 -13.86 19.49 20.75
C SER A 80 -14.31 19.37 19.31
N GLN A 81 -13.36 19.33 18.38
CA GLN A 81 -13.60 18.72 17.08
C GLN A 81 -12.44 17.78 16.80
N LYS A 82 -12.77 16.49 16.89
CA LYS A 82 -12.04 15.37 16.33
C LYS A 82 -11.88 15.64 14.83
N GLU A 83 -10.81 16.32 14.45
CA GLU A 83 -10.39 16.44 13.06
C GLU A 83 -9.17 15.53 12.87
N ASN A 84 -9.37 14.47 12.11
CA ASN A 84 -8.33 13.49 11.83
C ASN A 84 -7.33 14.15 10.89
N THR A 85 -6.16 14.55 11.40
CA THR A 85 -5.06 15.08 10.60
C THR A 85 -4.48 13.96 9.72
N ILE A 86 -4.68 14.05 8.41
CA ILE A 86 -3.62 13.68 7.47
C ILE A 86 -2.92 14.98 7.10
N ILE A 87 -1.63 15.03 7.39
CA ILE A 87 -0.71 16.13 7.09
C ILE A 87 -0.56 16.20 5.56
N ASP A 88 -0.69 17.42 5.02
CA ASP A 88 0.07 18.02 3.90
C ASP A 88 -0.76 19.25 3.45
N THR A 89 -0.27 20.45 3.16
CA THR A 89 1.04 20.99 2.85
C THR A 89 0.85 22.52 2.65
N GLN A 90 1.86 23.31 3.03
CA GLN A 90 2.22 24.66 2.52
C GLN A 90 1.14 25.73 2.29
N ASN A 91 1.30 26.81 3.05
CA ASN A 91 0.72 28.14 2.85
C ASN A 91 1.23 28.78 1.55
N THR A 92 0.39 28.90 0.52
CA THR A 92 0.54 29.87 -0.57
C THR A 92 -0.84 30.37 -1.02
N ASN A 93 -1.11 31.65 -0.76
CA ASN A 93 -2.27 32.38 -1.27
C ASN A 93 -2.31 32.29 -2.81
N THR A 94 -3.18 31.45 -3.36
CA THR A 94 -3.47 31.42 -4.80
C THR A 94 -4.96 31.16 -4.98
N SER A 95 -5.57 31.94 -5.88
CA SER A 95 -7.00 32.00 -6.17
C SER A 95 -7.70 30.64 -6.27
N LEU A 96 -8.93 30.61 -5.77
CA LEU A 96 -9.86 29.48 -5.68
C LEU A 96 -10.33 28.87 -7.02
N ASP A 97 -9.57 29.02 -8.11
CA ASP A 97 -9.98 28.55 -9.45
C ASP A 97 -9.15 27.38 -10.00
N GLU A 98 -8.11 26.92 -9.28
CA GLU A 98 -7.28 25.80 -9.75
C GLU A 98 -7.04 24.76 -8.65
N LEU A 99 -8.06 23.94 -8.35
CA LEU A 99 -7.81 22.61 -7.77
C LEU A 99 -8.94 21.62 -8.12
N ASN A 100 -9.19 21.42 -9.41
CA ASN A 100 -9.92 20.25 -9.92
C ASN A 100 -8.96 19.33 -10.70
N TRP A 101 -7.84 18.96 -10.06
CA TRP A 101 -6.78 18.13 -10.67
C TRP A 101 -7.09 16.63 -10.67
N PHE A 102 -8.20 16.21 -10.05
CA PHE A 102 -8.74 14.87 -10.24
C PHE A 102 -10.10 15.01 -10.94
N PRO A 103 -10.25 14.58 -12.20
CA PRO A 103 -11.59 14.37 -12.72
C PRO A 103 -12.20 13.26 -11.88
N ASP A 104 -13.28 13.58 -11.17
CA ASP A 104 -14.22 12.63 -10.58
C ASP A 104 -14.99 11.93 -11.72
N GLU A 105 -14.25 11.33 -12.65
CA GLU A 105 -14.75 10.45 -13.70
C GLU A 105 -14.51 9.01 -13.24
N THR A 106 -15.16 8.65 -12.15
CA THR A 106 -15.82 7.35 -12.09
C THR A 106 -17.29 7.64 -11.92
N SER A 107 -17.95 8.06 -13.00
CA SER A 107 -19.40 7.91 -13.09
C SER A 107 -19.69 6.44 -12.88
N GLU A 108 -20.12 6.06 -11.68
CA GLU A 108 -20.61 4.72 -11.40
C GLU A 108 -21.77 4.49 -12.38
N ALA A 109 -21.53 3.66 -13.41
CA ALA A 109 -22.53 3.36 -14.42
C ALA A 109 -23.79 2.86 -13.71
N THR A 110 -24.90 3.58 -13.89
CA THR A 110 -26.15 3.21 -13.22
C THR A 110 -26.70 1.94 -13.88
N SER A 111 -27.34 1.06 -13.11
CA SER A 111 -27.91 -0.18 -13.65
C SER A 111 -28.77 0.05 -14.90
N ASP A 112 -29.50 1.18 -14.94
CA ASP A 112 -30.34 1.54 -16.08
C ASP A 112 -29.52 1.88 -17.34
N GLU A 113 -28.39 2.57 -17.19
CA GLU A 113 -27.46 2.89 -18.28
C GLU A 113 -26.77 1.61 -18.81
N ILE A 114 -26.41 0.70 -17.90
CA ILE A 114 -25.85 -0.61 -18.27
C ILE A 114 -26.89 -1.44 -19.04
N ILE A 115 -28.15 -1.43 -18.61
CA ILE A 115 -29.24 -2.14 -19.29
C ILE A 115 -29.50 -1.54 -20.68
N GLU A 116 -29.53 -0.21 -20.79
CA GLU A 116 -29.70 0.48 -22.08
C GLU A 116 -28.58 0.12 -23.06
N TYR A 117 -27.32 0.19 -22.61
CA TYR A 117 -26.17 -0.20 -23.42
C TYR A 117 -26.25 -1.67 -23.86
N LEU A 118 -26.63 -2.59 -22.98
CA LEU A 118 -26.75 -4.02 -23.32
C LEU A 118 -27.96 -4.31 -24.22
N SER A 119 -29.02 -3.50 -24.17
CA SER A 119 -30.19 -3.65 -25.03
C SER A 119 -29.93 -3.23 -26.48
N ASP A 120 -28.95 -2.35 -26.69
CA ASP A 120 -28.55 -1.89 -28.03
C ASP A 120 -27.78 -2.97 -28.81
N PHE A 121 -27.22 -3.96 -28.11
CA PHE A 121 -26.63 -5.15 -28.72
C PHE A 121 -27.67 -6.26 -28.82
N ASP A 122 -28.01 -6.65 -30.06
CA ASP A 122 -28.84 -7.82 -30.34
C ASP A 122 -28.02 -9.11 -30.12
N ILE A 123 -27.82 -9.48 -28.85
CA ILE A 123 -27.06 -10.67 -28.47
C ILE A 123 -28.01 -11.87 -28.47
N ASP A 124 -27.85 -12.76 -29.45
CA ASP A 124 -28.60 -14.00 -29.53
C ASP A 124 -28.38 -14.86 -28.27
N SER A 125 -29.43 -14.99 -27.46
CA SER A 125 -29.43 -15.81 -26.23
C SER A 125 -28.99 -17.27 -26.46
N GLU A 126 -29.19 -17.79 -27.69
CA GLU A 126 -28.77 -19.13 -28.07
C GLU A 126 -27.24 -19.30 -28.14
N LEU A 127 -26.49 -18.24 -28.47
CA LEU A 127 -25.02 -18.26 -28.49
C LEU A 127 -24.41 -18.32 -27.09
N LEU A 128 -25.08 -17.73 -26.09
CA LEU A 128 -24.64 -17.78 -24.68
C LEU A 128 -24.86 -19.16 -24.06
N LEU A 129 -25.89 -19.88 -24.49
CA LEU A 129 -26.21 -21.23 -24.03
C LEU A 129 -25.39 -22.33 -24.72
N ALA A 130 -24.81 -22.05 -25.89
CA ALA A 130 -24.01 -23.02 -26.64
C ALA A 130 -22.62 -23.30 -26.04
N ASN A 131 -22.15 -22.46 -25.11
CA ASN A 131 -20.84 -22.59 -24.47
C ASN A 131 -20.94 -22.89 -22.95
N LEU A 132 -22.09 -23.40 -22.51
CA LEU A 132 -22.36 -23.98 -21.20
C LEU A 132 -22.55 -25.50 -21.34
#